data_AF-A0A832SQF6-F1
#
_entry.id   AF-A0A832SQF6-F1
#
_cell.length_a   1.000
_cell.length_b   1.000
_cell.length_c   1.000
_cell.angle_alpha   90.00
_cell.angle_beta   90.00
_cell.angle_gamma   90.00
#
_symmetry.space_group_name_H-M   'P 1'
#
loop_
_entity.id
_entity.type
_entity.pdbx_description
1 polymer ?
#
loop_
_entity_poly.entity_id
_entity_poly.type
_entity_poly.pdbx_seq_one_letter_code
_entity_poly.pdbx_strand_id
1 'polypeptide(L)'
;MHKSVKDILDKKKNGQKISVITAYDYTLASLCDKAGIDIMLVGDSAGMVMLGYENTIPVTMDQMILFTEAVARARQNSLVVADMPFMSYQASISDAIANSG
;
A
#
# COMPACT_ATOMS: atom_id res chain seq x y z
N MET A 1 7.98 -3.95 -16.55
CA MET A 1 6.78 -4.66 -16.04
C MET A 1 6.95 -4.74 -14.54
N HIS A 2 5.90 -4.48 -13.78
CA HIS A 2 6.00 -4.43 -12.34
C HIS A 2 5.88 -5.80 -11.68
N LYS A 3 6.42 -5.93 -10.46
CA LYS A 3 6.27 -7.11 -9.62
C LYS A 3 4.78 -7.37 -9.37
N SER A 4 4.40 -8.60 -9.64
CA SER A 4 3.09 -9.19 -9.39
C SER A 4 3.13 -10.07 -8.14
N VAL A 5 1.96 -10.55 -7.71
CA VAL A 5 1.85 -11.55 -6.63
C VAL A 5 2.68 -12.80 -6.93
N LYS A 6 2.76 -13.21 -8.20
CA LYS A 6 3.56 -14.37 -8.62
C LYS A 6 5.05 -14.17 -8.34
N ASP A 7 5.58 -12.98 -8.64
CA ASP A 7 6.99 -12.67 -8.41
C ASP A 7 7.33 -12.75 -6.92
N ILE A 8 6.45 -12.24 -6.05
CA ILE A 8 6.61 -12.34 -4.59
C ILE A 8 6.59 -13.79 -4.10
N LEU A 9 5.66 -14.61 -4.63
CA LEU A 9 5.59 -16.04 -4.30
C LEU A 9 6.84 -16.80 -4.76
N ASP A 10 7.41 -16.44 -5.92
CA ASP A 10 8.62 -17.06 -6.43
C ASP A 10 9.85 -16.68 -5.61
N LYS A 11 9.96 -15.43 -5.12
CA LYS A 11 10.99 -15.07 -4.13
C LYS A 11 10.93 -15.94 -2.88
N LYS A 12 9.72 -16.18 -2.35
CA LYS A 12 9.51 -17.07 -1.19
C LYS A 12 9.98 -18.50 -1.48
N LYS A 13 9.60 -19.08 -2.63
CA LYS A 13 10.05 -20.43 -3.03
C LYS A 13 11.57 -20.53 -3.14
N ASN A 14 12.21 -19.47 -3.63
CA ASN A 14 13.65 -19.40 -3.83
C ASN A 14 14.42 -18.99 -2.57
N GLY A 15 13.76 -18.86 -1.41
CA GLY A 15 14.40 -18.47 -0.15
C GLY A 15 14.91 -17.02 -0.12
N GLN A 16 14.49 -16.17 -1.07
CA GLN A 16 14.88 -14.78 -1.14
C GLN A 16 14.03 -13.93 -0.19
N LYS A 17 14.67 -13.04 0.57
CA LYS A 17 13.95 -12.10 1.45
C LYS A 17 13.12 -11.12 0.62
N ILE A 18 11.94 -10.78 1.14
CA ILE A 18 11.00 -9.83 0.55
C ILE A 18 11.10 -8.53 1.34
N SER A 19 11.42 -7.43 0.69
CA SER A 19 11.46 -6.10 1.31
C SER A 19 10.11 -5.39 1.18
N VAL A 20 9.61 -4.88 2.29
CA VAL A 20 8.35 -4.14 2.35
C VAL A 20 8.62 -2.82 3.07
N ILE A 21 8.15 -1.72 2.50
CA ILE A 21 8.22 -0.40 3.14
C ILE A 21 6.90 0.32 2.97
N THR A 22 6.54 1.17 3.92
CA THR A 22 5.39 2.06 3.72
C THR A 22 5.75 3.24 2.84
N ALA A 23 4.81 3.67 2.01
CA ALA A 23 4.94 4.86 1.17
C ALA A 23 3.57 5.52 1.02
N TYR A 24 3.54 6.86 1.01
CA TYR A 24 2.29 7.63 1.04
C TYR A 24 2.26 8.75 -0.02
N ASP A 25 3.40 9.10 -0.63
CA ASP A 25 3.48 10.14 -1.64
C ASP A 25 4.35 9.74 -2.83
N TYR A 26 4.27 10.53 -3.90
CA TYR A 26 4.98 10.29 -5.15
C TYR A 26 6.51 10.30 -4.98
N THR A 27 7.03 11.20 -4.14
CA THR A 27 8.48 11.43 -4.00
C THR A 27 9.13 10.26 -3.30
N LEU A 28 8.60 9.87 -2.13
CA LEU A 28 9.10 8.73 -1.38
C LEU A 28 8.93 7.43 -2.19
N ALA A 29 7.76 7.22 -2.80
CA ALA A 29 7.52 6.03 -3.62
C ALA A 29 8.51 5.92 -4.80
N SER A 30 8.85 7.04 -5.45
CA SER A 30 9.85 7.06 -6.52
C SER A 30 11.23 6.65 -6.03
N LEU A 31 11.61 7.04 -4.80
CA LEU A 31 12.89 6.65 -4.20
C LEU A 31 12.88 5.17 -3.81
N CYS A 32 11.82 4.69 -3.18
CA CYS A 32 11.66 3.28 -2.82
C CYS A 32 11.68 2.36 -4.04
N ASP A 33 11.03 2.75 -5.14
CA ASP A 33 11.02 1.96 -6.37
C ASP A 33 12.43 1.86 -6.99
N LYS A 34 13.15 2.99 -7.04
CA LYS A 34 14.55 3.04 -7.51
C LYS A 34 15.50 2.24 -6.61
N ALA A 35 15.23 2.20 -5.31
CA ALA A 35 15.97 1.38 -4.35
C ALA A 35 15.69 -0.12 -4.48
N GLY A 36 14.76 -0.53 -5.35
CA GLY A 36 14.48 -1.93 -5.64
C GLY A 36 13.60 -2.62 -4.60
N ILE A 37 12.82 -1.86 -3.82
CA ILE A 37 11.88 -2.42 -2.84
C ILE A 37 10.90 -3.38 -3.54
N ASP A 38 10.56 -4.50 -2.90
CA ASP A 38 9.64 -5.47 -3.49
C ASP A 38 8.19 -5.00 -3.40
N ILE A 39 7.78 -4.52 -2.23
CA ILE A 39 6.41 -4.09 -1.95
C ILE A 39 6.40 -2.70 -1.30
N MET A 40 5.63 -1.78 -1.88
CA MET A 40 5.26 -0.51 -1.26
C MET A 40 3.86 -0.62 -0.66
N LEU A 41 3.76 -0.48 0.66
CA LEU A 41 2.50 -0.52 1.41
C LEU A 41 1.98 0.90 1.64
N VAL A 42 0.81 1.20 1.08
CA VAL A 42 0.03 2.38 1.42
C VAL A 42 -0.85 2.01 2.60
N GLY A 43 -0.29 2.16 3.81
CA GLY A 43 -0.96 1.73 5.04
C GLY A 43 -1.74 2.84 5.73
N ASP A 44 -2.74 2.47 6.53
CA ASP A 44 -3.55 3.41 7.33
C ASP A 44 -2.72 4.18 8.38
N SER A 45 -1.52 3.69 8.70
CA SER A 45 -0.45 4.43 9.40
C SER A 45 -0.19 5.83 8.85
N ALA A 46 -0.54 6.11 7.57
CA ALA A 46 -0.56 7.45 7.00
C ALA A 46 -1.36 8.45 7.85
N GLY A 47 -2.45 8.01 8.49
CA GLY A 47 -3.21 8.84 9.42
C GLY A 47 -2.35 9.43 10.54
N MET A 48 -1.44 8.63 11.10
CA MET A 48 -0.54 9.09 12.16
C MET A 48 0.63 9.90 11.60
N VAL A 49 1.33 9.36 10.59
CA VAL A 49 2.62 9.93 10.15
C VAL A 49 2.51 11.04 9.12
N MET A 50 1.40 11.10 8.37
CA MET A 50 1.15 12.13 7.36
C MET A 50 0.10 13.16 7.80
N LEU A 51 -0.91 12.73 8.58
CA LEU A 51 -2.04 13.59 8.97
C LEU A 51 -2.04 13.98 10.46
N GLY A 52 -1.18 13.36 11.28
CA GLY A 52 -1.05 13.69 12.70
C GLY A 52 -2.19 13.18 13.58
N TYR A 53 -2.95 12.18 13.15
CA TYR A 53 -3.93 11.50 14.01
C TYR A 53 -3.24 10.74 15.14
N GLU A 54 -3.92 10.63 16.29
CA GLU A 54 -3.40 9.86 17.43
C GLU A 54 -3.33 8.35 17.16
N ASN A 55 -4.18 7.85 16.26
CA ASN A 55 -4.24 6.46 15.84
C ASN A 55 -4.85 6.37 14.42
N THR A 56 -5.02 5.16 13.89
CA THR A 56 -5.48 4.95 12.50
C THR A 56 -7.00 4.87 12.34
N ILE A 57 -7.78 4.89 13.43
CA ILE A 57 -9.25 4.78 13.39
C ILE A 57 -9.92 5.88 12.53
N PRO A 58 -9.49 7.16 12.57
CA PRO A 58 -10.13 8.22 11.80
C PRO A 58 -9.84 8.18 10.29
N VAL A 59 -8.99 7.27 9.82
CA VAL A 59 -8.59 7.21 8.40
C VAL A 59 -9.80 6.77 7.55
N THR A 60 -10.01 7.47 6.44
CA THR A 60 -11.14 7.24 5.52
C THR A 60 -10.68 6.58 4.22
N MET A 61 -11.63 5.97 3.49
CA MET A 61 -11.36 5.43 2.15
C MET A 61 -10.83 6.50 1.19
N ASP A 62 -11.37 7.72 1.23
CA ASP A 62 -10.93 8.83 0.37
C ASP A 62 -9.46 9.20 0.60
N GLN A 63 -9.03 9.20 1.87
CA GLN A 63 -7.62 9.42 2.22
C GLN A 63 -6.72 8.29 1.72
N MET A 64 -7.16 7.04 1.87
CA MET A 64 -6.41 5.88 1.36
C MET A 64 -6.30 5.91 -0.16
N ILE A 65 -7.37 6.28 -0.87
CA ILE A 65 -7.37 6.46 -2.32
C ILE A 65 -6.36 7.54 -2.71
N LEU A 66 -6.39 8.71 -2.07
CA LEU A 66 -5.47 9.81 -2.38
C LEU A 66 -3.99 9.41 -2.24
N PHE A 67 -3.61 8.78 -1.12
CA PHE A 67 -2.24 8.30 -0.92
C PHE A 67 -1.88 7.18 -1.92
N THR A 68 -2.83 6.28 -2.19
CA THR A 68 -2.62 5.18 -3.14
C THR A 68 -2.40 5.68 -4.55
N GLU A 69 -3.16 6.66 -5.01
CA GLU A 69 -2.97 7.28 -6.31
C GLU A 69 -1.58 7.94 -6.43
N ALA A 70 -1.13 8.63 -5.38
CA ALA A 70 0.19 9.27 -5.37
C ALA A 70 1.32 8.25 -5.53
N VAL A 71 1.26 7.14 -4.79
CA VAL A 71 2.24 6.04 -4.87
C VAL A 71 2.15 5.31 -6.21
N ALA A 72 0.92 5.04 -6.70
CA ALA A 72 0.70 4.34 -7.97
C ALA A 72 1.30 5.12 -9.16
N ARG A 73 1.20 6.46 -9.15
CA ARG A 73 1.80 7.33 -10.19
C ARG A 73 3.34 7.27 -10.20
N ALA A 74 3.98 7.06 -9.05
CA ALA A 74 5.44 6.98 -8.94
C ALA A 74 6.01 5.63 -9.35
N ARG A 75 5.24 4.57 -9.16
CA ARG A 75 5.71 3.20 -9.24
C ARG A 75 6.13 2.80 -10.67
N GLN A 76 7.27 2.10 -10.77
CA GLN A 76 7.71 1.46 -12.02
C GLN A 76 7.86 -0.06 -11.89
N ASN A 77 8.39 -0.55 -10.76
CA ASN A 77 8.75 -1.95 -10.58
C ASN A 77 8.10 -2.62 -9.36
N SER A 78 7.84 -1.90 -8.28
CA SER A 78 7.38 -2.49 -7.01
C SER A 78 5.93 -2.98 -7.10
N LEU A 79 5.55 -3.95 -6.27
CA LEU A 79 4.14 -4.25 -6.02
C LEU A 79 3.57 -3.17 -5.09
N VAL A 80 2.43 -2.57 -5.42
CA VAL A 80 1.73 -1.65 -4.53
C VAL A 80 0.62 -2.41 -3.83
N VAL A 81 0.55 -2.29 -2.51
CA VAL A 81 -0.52 -2.81 -1.66
C VAL A 81 -1.11 -1.64 -0.91
N ALA A 82 -2.43 -1.55 -0.81
CA ALA A 82 -3.13 -0.53 -0.05
C ALA A 82 -3.98 -1.17 1.04
N ASP A 83 -3.98 -0.56 2.22
CA ASP A 83 -4.85 -0.98 3.30
C ASP A 83 -6.30 -0.54 3.05
N MET A 84 -7.24 -1.35 3.51
CA MET A 84 -8.61 -0.93 3.74
C MET A 84 -8.70 -0.42 5.19
N PRO A 85 -9.09 0.85 5.42
CA PRO A 85 -9.08 1.45 6.74
C PRO A 85 -10.18 0.89 7.65
N PHE A 86 -10.17 1.31 8.91
CA PHE A 86 -11.14 0.86 9.90
C PHE A 86 -12.60 1.03 9.43
N MET A 87 -13.43 0.03 9.68
CA MET A 87 -14.84 -0.07 9.26
C MET A 87 -15.13 -0.10 7.74
N SER A 88 -14.13 -0.05 6.85
CA SER A 88 -14.39 -0.11 5.41
C SER A 88 -14.63 -1.53 4.87
N TYR A 89 -14.33 -2.58 5.63
CA TYR A 89 -14.48 -3.97 5.14
C TYR A 89 -15.12 -4.92 6.16
N GLN A 90 -15.29 -4.50 7.41
CA GLN A 90 -15.75 -5.33 8.52
C GLN A 90 -17.27 -5.50 8.53
N ALA A 91 -18.01 -4.56 7.95
CA ALA A 91 -19.48 -4.55 7.99
C ALA A 91 -20.09 -5.68 7.16
N SER A 92 -19.55 -5.94 5.96
CA SER A 92 -19.99 -7.06 5.11
C SER A 92 -18.93 -7.43 4.06
N ILE A 93 -19.04 -8.64 3.51
CA ILE A 93 -18.26 -9.06 2.33
C ILE A 93 -18.53 -8.11 1.15
N SER A 94 -19.76 -7.62 1.01
CA SER A 94 -20.12 -6.69 -0.06
C SER A 94 -19.36 -5.38 0.06
N ASP A 95 -19.22 -4.83 1.27
CA ASP A 95 -18.46 -3.59 1.51
C ASP A 95 -16.97 -3.81 1.26
N ALA A 96 -16.42 -4.95 1.70
CA ALA A 96 -15.03 -5.32 1.44
C ALA A 96 -14.74 -5.42 -0.07
N ILE A 97 -15.65 -6.00 -0.85
CA ILE A 97 -15.52 -6.08 -2.32
C ILE A 97 -15.66 -4.68 -2.94
N ALA A 98 -16.66 -3.90 -2.53
CA ALA A 98 -16.89 -2.56 -3.07
C ALA A 98 -15.69 -1.62 -2.84
N ASN A 99 -15.03 -1.71 -1.69
CA ASN A 99 -13.89 -0.88 -1.34
C ASN A 99 -12.53 -1.41 -1.86
N SER A 100 -12.47 -2.62 -2.41
CA SER A 100 -11.25 -3.21 -2.99
C SER A 100 -11.27 -3.31 -4.52
N GLY A 101 -12.32 -2.79 -5.15
CA GLY A 101 -12.52 -2.75 -6.60
C GLY A 101 -11.84 -1.58 -7.31
#